data_AF-A0A4Q2LIW5-F1
#
_entry.id   AF-A0A4Q2LIW5-F1
#
_cell.length_a   1.000
_cell.length_b   1.000
_cell.length_c   1.000
_cell.angle_alpha   90.00
_cell.angle_beta   90.00
_cell.angle_gamma   90.00
#
_symmetry.space_group_name_H-M   'P 1'
#
loop_
_entity.id
_entity.type
_entity.pdbx_description
1 polymer ?
#
loop_
_entity_poly.entity_id
_entity_poly.type
_entity_poly.pdbx_seq_one_letter_code
_entity_poly.pdbx_strand_id
1 'polypeptide(L)'
;MTEFNSFNNNEERERIVAVQKNGDGDLTAFQTSSGRTLQYNEALQEVQAGHIAGVNAFKGRDGETYIRGDADGDPSNNLDQLPLF
;
A
#
# COMPACT_ATOMS: atom_id res chain seq x y z
N MET A 1 -36.84 -17.13 14.55
CA MET A 1 -35.63 -17.95 14.34
C MET A 1 -35.26 -17.81 12.88
N THR A 2 -33.97 -17.64 12.59
CA THR A 2 -33.36 -17.58 11.24
C THR A 2 -33.57 -16.21 10.56
N GLU A 3 -32.56 -15.41 10.18
CA GLU A 3 -31.15 -15.67 9.81
C GLU A 3 -30.40 -14.33 9.97
N PHE A 4 -29.33 -14.27 10.78
CA PHE A 4 -28.39 -13.15 10.72
C PHE A 4 -27.44 -13.43 9.57
N ASN A 5 -27.56 -12.66 8.48
CA ASN A 5 -26.65 -12.73 7.35
C ASN A 5 -25.28 -12.21 7.82
N SER A 6 -24.39 -13.12 8.21
CA SER A 6 -22.97 -12.80 8.40
C SER A 6 -22.38 -12.53 7.02
N PHE A 7 -22.40 -11.26 6.61
CA PHE A 7 -21.55 -10.82 5.51
C PHE A 7 -20.11 -10.93 5.97
N ASN A 8 -19.43 -11.98 5.51
CA ASN A 8 -17.97 -12.03 5.54
C ASN A 8 -17.47 -10.90 4.64
N ASN A 9 -17.33 -9.69 5.19
CA ASN A 9 -16.63 -8.58 4.55
C ASN A 9 -15.12 -8.87 4.57
N ASN A 10 -14.71 -9.97 3.94
CA ASN A 10 -13.35 -10.13 3.44
C ASN A 10 -13.29 -9.39 2.10
N GLU A 11 -13.54 -8.07 2.12
CA GLU A 11 -13.07 -7.21 1.04
C GLU A 11 -11.54 -7.37 1.08
N GLU A 12 -11.00 -8.20 0.18
CA GLU A 12 -9.56 -8.40 0.09
C GLU A 12 -8.94 -7.03 -0.18
N ARG A 13 -8.20 -6.52 0.82
CA ARG A 13 -7.47 -5.26 0.72
C ARG A 13 -6.62 -5.25 -0.55
N GLU A 14 -6.61 -4.12 -1.24
CA GLU A 14 -5.80 -3.94 -2.44
C GLU A 14 -4.31 -4.07 -2.10
N ARG A 15 -3.47 -4.35 -3.10
CA ARG A 15 -2.01 -4.38 -2.94
C ARG A 15 -1.37 -3.40 -3.91
N ILE A 16 -0.18 -2.91 -3.59
CA ILE A 16 0.63 -2.16 -4.55
C ILE A 16 1.32 -3.16 -5.47
N VAL A 17 1.18 -2.95 -6.78
CA VAL A 17 1.72 -3.87 -7.82
C VAL A 17 2.79 -3.22 -8.70
N ALA A 18 2.83 -1.88 -8.74
CA ALA A 18 3.86 -1.12 -9.44
C ALA A 18 4.03 0.27 -8.81
N VAL A 19 5.15 0.92 -9.07
CA VAL A 19 5.49 2.23 -8.50
C VAL A 19 6.02 3.22 -9.55
N GLN A 20 5.85 4.50 -9.30
CA GLN A 20 6.58 5.55 -10.02
C GLN A 20 7.65 6.14 -9.12
N LYS A 21 8.78 6.52 -9.73
CA LYS A 21 9.91 7.17 -9.06
C LYS A 21 10.27 8.47 -9.77
N ASN A 22 10.70 9.47 -9.01
CA ASN A 22 11.30 10.70 -9.57
C ASN A 22 12.75 10.43 -10.05
N GLY A 23 13.42 11.47 -10.57
CA GLY A 23 14.80 11.36 -11.06
C GLY A 23 15.84 10.98 -10.01
N ASP A 24 15.51 11.15 -8.72
CA ASP A 24 16.37 10.81 -7.58
C ASP A 24 16.09 9.39 -7.03
N GLY A 25 15.05 8.73 -7.55
CA GLY A 25 14.64 7.38 -7.14
C GLY A 25 13.57 7.34 -6.06
N ASP A 26 13.04 8.48 -5.62
CA ASP A 26 11.99 8.55 -4.61
C ASP A 26 10.64 8.15 -5.19
N LEU A 27 9.86 7.41 -4.40
CA LEU A 27 8.50 6.99 -4.78
C LEU A 27 7.57 8.20 -4.87
N THR A 28 6.86 8.34 -5.98
CA THR A 28 5.92 9.45 -6.23
C THR A 28 4.48 8.99 -6.37
N ALA A 29 4.25 7.81 -6.97
CA ALA A 29 2.93 7.24 -7.14
C ALA A 29 2.94 5.70 -7.08
N PHE A 30 1.77 5.12 -6.88
CA PHE A 30 1.57 3.69 -6.65
C PHE A 30 0.40 3.21 -7.50
N GLN A 31 0.59 2.11 -8.22
CA GLN A 31 -0.51 1.40 -8.88
C GLN A 31 -1.00 0.29 -7.96
N THR A 32 -2.30 0.24 -7.72
CA THR A 32 -2.93 -0.80 -6.90
C THR A 32 -3.40 -1.97 -7.76
N SER A 33 -3.64 -3.12 -7.13
CA SER A 33 -4.15 -4.34 -7.77
C SER A 33 -5.53 -4.19 -8.41
N SER A 34 -6.29 -3.15 -8.04
CA SER A 34 -7.57 -2.81 -8.68
C SER A 34 -7.42 -1.87 -9.89
N GLY A 35 -6.19 -1.44 -10.20
CA GLY A 35 -5.88 -0.55 -11.31
C GLY A 35 -5.94 0.94 -10.96
N ARG A 36 -6.17 1.31 -9.69
CA ARG A 36 -6.06 2.71 -9.25
C ARG A 36 -4.60 3.17 -9.32
N THR A 37 -4.40 4.45 -9.63
CA THR A 37 -3.11 5.12 -9.45
C THR A 37 -3.27 6.15 -8.34
N LEU A 38 -2.46 6.02 -7.29
CA LEU A 38 -2.50 6.88 -6.11
C LEU A 38 -1.20 7.68 -6.04
N GLN A 39 -1.30 9.01 -5.89
CA GLN A 39 -0.13 9.81 -5.54
C GLN A 39 0.32 9.50 -4.12
N TYR A 40 1.57 9.83 -3.79
CA TYR A 40 2.16 9.45 -2.50
C TYR A 40 1.29 9.78 -1.28
N ASN A 41 0.73 10.99 -1.21
CA ASN A 41 -0.11 11.40 -0.09
C ASN A 41 -1.44 10.63 -0.02
N GLU A 42 -2.04 10.30 -1.16
CA GLU A 42 -3.26 9.50 -1.23
C GLU A 42 -2.98 8.05 -0.80
N ALA A 43 -1.88 7.47 -1.30
CA ALA A 43 -1.43 6.15 -0.89
C ALA A 43 -1.17 6.10 0.62
N LEU A 44 -0.54 7.12 1.20
CA LEU A 44 -0.30 7.20 2.64
C LEU A 44 -1.61 7.17 3.43
N GLN A 45 -2.64 7.90 2.98
CA GLN A 45 -3.96 7.89 3.60
C GLN A 45 -4.64 6.51 3.52
N GLU A 46 -4.59 5.87 2.35
CA GLU A 46 -5.17 4.53 2.14
C GLU A 46 -4.45 3.45 2.98
N VAL A 47 -3.12 3.56 3.13
CA VAL A 47 -2.31 2.70 4.00
C VAL A 47 -2.69 2.91 5.47
N GLN A 48 -2.82 4.16 5.93
CA GLN A 48 -3.25 4.47 7.29
C GLN A 48 -4.69 4.03 7.59
N ALA A 49 -5.58 4.11 6.61
CA ALA A 49 -6.95 3.61 6.69
C ALA A 49 -7.01 2.06 6.66
N GLY A 50 -5.91 1.39 6.31
CA GLY A 50 -5.83 -0.04 6.24
C GLY A 50 -6.52 -0.62 5.01
N HIS A 51 -6.65 0.13 3.92
CA HIS A 51 -7.23 -0.35 2.65
C HIS A 51 -6.22 -1.10 1.78
N ILE A 52 -4.92 -0.86 2.00
CA ILE A 52 -3.83 -1.51 1.27
C ILE A 52 -3.15 -2.56 2.17
N ALA A 53 -2.92 -3.75 1.65
CA ALA A 53 -2.21 -4.84 2.30
C ALA A 53 -0.73 -4.92 1.88
N GLY A 54 0.09 -5.55 2.72
CA GLY A 54 1.52 -5.77 2.48
C GLY A 54 2.38 -4.53 2.75
N VAL A 55 1.80 -3.45 3.27
CA VAL A 55 2.47 -2.20 3.57
C VAL A 55 1.94 -1.57 4.85
N ASN A 56 2.77 -0.77 5.50
CA ASN A 56 2.39 0.05 6.65
C ASN A 56 2.98 1.46 6.60
N ALA A 57 2.31 2.37 7.30
CA ALA A 57 2.81 3.71 7.56
C ALA A 57 3.70 3.70 8.81
N PHE A 58 4.84 4.39 8.77
CA PHE A 58 5.73 4.54 9.92
C PHE A 58 6.25 5.97 10.04
N LYS A 59 6.55 6.38 11.26
CA LYS A 59 7.15 7.70 11.54
C LYS A 59 8.67 7.61 11.43
N GLY A 60 9.26 8.45 10.58
CA GLY A 60 10.71 8.62 10.44
C GLY A 60 11.34 9.33 11.63
N ARG A 61 12.67 9.41 11.64
CA ARG A 61 13.43 10.11 12.70
C ARG A 61 13.26 11.63 12.64
N ASP A 62 12.99 12.16 11.46
CA ASP A 62 12.61 13.55 11.17
C ASP A 62 11.19 13.90 11.66
N GLY A 63 10.36 12.88 11.93
CA GLY A 63 8.98 13.04 12.36
C GLY A 63 7.96 13.00 11.23
N GLU A 64 8.40 12.83 9.98
CA GLU A 64 7.51 12.64 8.83
C GLU A 64 6.98 11.20 8.78
N THR A 65 5.90 10.95 8.04
CA THR A 65 5.32 9.61 7.89
C THR A 65 5.57 9.06 6.50
N TYR A 66 6.04 7.81 6.46
CA TYR A 66 6.45 7.13 5.25
C TYR A 66 5.74 5.79 5.08
N ILE A 67 5.66 5.32 3.84
CA ILE A 67 5.14 3.99 3.51
C ILE A 67 6.33 3.04 3.37
N ARG A 68 6.21 1.82 3.93
CA ARG A 68 7.15 0.71 3.69
C ARG A 68 6.38 -0.60 3.51
N GLY A 69 7.04 -1.59 2.91
CA GLY A 69 6.57 -2.97 2.92
C GLY A 69 6.50 -3.55 4.33
N ASP A 70 5.59 -4.50 4.54
CA ASP A 70 5.56 -5.29 5.76
C ASP A 70 6.86 -6.09 5.93
N ALA A 71 7.30 -6.31 7.16
CA ALA A 71 8.50 -7.08 7.45
C ALA A 71 8.22 -8.61 7.43
N ASP A 72 7.80 -9.12 6.26
CA ASP A 72 7.39 -10.52 6.06
C ASP A 72 8.52 -11.45 5.58
N GLY A 73 9.66 -10.88 5.19
CA GLY A 73 10.83 -11.62 4.70
C GLY A 73 10.77 -11.99 3.21
N ASP A 74 9.76 -11.56 2.47
CA ASP A 74 9.66 -11.71 1.02
C ASP A 74 10.10 -10.41 0.31
N PRO A 75 11.33 -10.34 -0.21
CA PRO A 75 11.79 -9.11 -0.83
C PRO A 75 11.02 -8.74 -2.11
N SER A 76 10.36 -9.72 -2.77
CA SER A 76 9.71 -9.51 -4.06
C SER A 76 8.52 -8.54 -4.01
N ASN A 77 7.98 -8.30 -2.82
CA ASN A 77 6.89 -7.35 -2.60
C ASN A 77 7.36 -6.01 -2.00
N ASN A 78 8.67 -5.81 -1.81
CA ASN A 78 9.22 -4.54 -1.36
C ASN A 78 8.97 -3.47 -2.42
N LEU A 79 8.50 -2.29 -1.97
CA LEU A 79 8.13 -1.17 -2.85
C LEU A 79 9.26 -0.72 -3.79
N ASP A 80 10.51 -0.84 -3.38
CA ASP A 80 11.67 -0.48 -4.18
C ASP A 80 11.99 -1.50 -5.30
N GLN A 81 11.52 -2.74 -5.16
CA GLN A 81 11.69 -3.85 -6.10
C GLN A 81 10.52 -4.03 -7.07
N LEU A 82 9.40 -3.33 -6.86
CA LEU A 82 8.24 -3.42 -7.73
C LEU A 82 8.53 -2.81 -9.13
N PRO A 83 7.85 -3.31 -10.18
CA PRO A 83 7.94 -2.74 -11.52
C PRO A 83 7.62 -1.24 -11.56
N LEU A 84 8.25 -0.53 -12.51
CA LEU A 84 7.90 0.85 -12.84
C LEU A 84 6.75 0.90 -13.86
N PHE A 85 5.93 1.96 -13.83
CA PHE A 85 4.85 2.18 -14.81
C PHE A 85 4.75 3.63 -15.29
#